data_AF-A0A6J4FXZ5-F1
#
_entry.id   AF-A0A6J4FXZ5-F1
#
_cell.length_a   1.000
_cell.length_b   1.000
_cell.length_c   1.000
_cell.angle_alpha   90.00
_cell.angle_beta   90.00
_cell.angle_gamma   90.00
#
_symmetry.space_group_name_H-M   'P 1'
#
loop_
_entity.id
_entity.type
_entity.pdbx_description
1 polymer ?
#
loop_
_entity_poly.entity_id
_entity_poly.type
_entity_poly.pdbx_seq_one_letter_code
_entity_poly.pdbx_strand_id
1 'polypeptide(L)' 'MVPAMTSLVPERDGEVDAGRTLPPEQDSRRWQEDNREALLSSNAYVARYGLPLARFRQF' A
#
# COMPACT_ATOMS: atom_id res chain seq x y z
N MET A 1 -25.46 -12.86 0.83
CA MET A 1 -24.69 -13.07 -0.40
C MET A 1 -24.07 -11.72 -0.77
N VAL A 2 -22.81 -11.48 -0.37
CA VAL A 2 -22.06 -10.24 -0.64
C VAL A 2 -20.85 -10.64 -1.49
N PRO A 3 -20.58 -10.01 -2.64
CA PRO A 3 -19.43 -10.39 -3.45
C PRO A 3 -18.14 -9.95 -2.75
N ALA A 4 -17.15 -10.83 -2.72
CA ALA A 4 -15.83 -10.54 -2.19
C ALA A 4 -15.20 -9.40 -3.00
N MET A 5 -14.88 -8.28 -2.35
CA MET A 5 -14.02 -7.25 -2.95
C MET A 5 -12.67 -7.91 -3.19
N THR A 6 -12.39 -8.19 -4.46
CA THR A 6 -11.13 -8.77 -4.92
C THR A 6 -10.00 -7.86 -4.45
N SER A 7 -9.18 -8.35 -3.53
CA SER A 7 -7.95 -7.70 -3.13
C SER A 7 -6.98 -7.84 -4.30
N LEU A 8 -6.92 -6.83 -5.17
CA LEU A 8 -5.94 -6.75 -6.26
C LEU A 8 -4.57 -6.33 -5.69
N VAL A 9 -4.06 -7.10 -4.73
CA VAL A 9 -2.65 -7.12 -4.40
C VAL A 9 -2.13 -8.36 -5.12
N PRO A 10 -1.40 -8.22 -6.25
CA PRO A 10 -0.90 -9.38 -6.96
C PRO A 10 0.01 -10.18 -6.03
N GLU A 11 -0.38 -11.43 -5.78
CA GLU A 11 0.50 -12.43 -5.18
C GLU A 11 1.76 -12.48 -6.04
N ARG A 12 2.92 -12.19 -5.44
CA ARG A 12 4.19 -12.20 -6.15
C ARG A 12 4.65 -13.64 -6.31
N ASP A 13 3.94 -14.39 -7.14
CA ASP A 13 4.49 -15.57 -7.78
C ASP A 13 5.70 -15.11 -8.59
N GLY A 14 6.82 -15.80 -8.45
CA GLY A 14 8.16 -15.41 -8.89
C GLY A 14 8.39 -15.28 -10.39
N GLU A 15 7.42 -14.79 -11.16
CA GLU A 15 7.57 -14.41 -12.55
C GLU A 15 8.03 -12.94 -12.60
N VAL A 16 9.33 -12.74 -12.84
CA VAL A 16 9.90 -11.43 -13.11
C VAL A 16 9.30 -10.87 -14.40
N ASP A 17 8.39 -9.91 -14.28
CA ASP A 17 7.90 -9.10 -15.40
C ASP A 17 9.11 -8.45 -16.10
N ALA A 18 9.50 -9.02 -17.24
CA ALA A 18 10.63 -8.58 -18.06
C ALA A 18 10.30 -7.29 -18.85
N GLY A 19 9.74 -6.29 -18.17
CA GLY A 19 9.36 -4.99 -18.73
C GLY A 19 9.90 -3.78 -17.95
N ARG A 20 10.27 -3.93 -16.67
CA ARG A 20 10.89 -2.83 -15.90
C ARG A 20 11.64 -3.35 -14.67
N THR A 21 12.85 -3.86 -14.89
CA THR A 21 13.76 -4.23 -13.79
C THR A 21 14.63 -3.03 -13.42
N LEU A 22 14.07 -2.07 -12.68
CA LEU A 22 14.89 -1.12 -11.92
C LEU A 22 15.10 -1.71 -10.51
N PRO A 23 16.28 -1.52 -9.89
CA PRO A 23 16.55 -2.07 -8.56
C PRO A 23 15.48 -1.58 -7.57
N PRO A 24 15.05 -2.43 -6.61
CA PRO A 24 13.89 -2.18 -5.74
C PRO A 24 13.98 -0.86 -4.95
N GLU A 25 15.19 -0.35 -4.71
CA GLU A 25 15.41 0.96 -4.09
C GLU A 25 15.02 2.16 -4.97
N GLN A 26 15.11 2.04 -6.29
CA GLN A 26 14.74 3.13 -7.21
C GLN A 26 13.23 3.20 -7.41
N ASP A 27 12.56 2.05 -7.48
CA ASP A 27 11.10 1.99 -7.61
C ASP A 27 10.39 2.40 -6.32
N SER A 28 10.93 2.04 -5.16
CA SER A 28 10.37 2.48 -3.86
C SER A 28 10.45 3.99 -3.66
N ARG A 29 11.57 4.63 -4.00
CA ARG A 29 11.72 6.09 -3.90
C ARG A 29 10.79 6.84 -4.85
N ARG A 30 10.69 6.39 -6.10
CA ARG A 30 9.79 7.01 -7.09
C ARG A 30 8.33 6.82 -6.69
N TRP A 31 7.95 5.62 -6.23
CA TRP A 31 6.61 5.38 -5.72
C TRP A 31 6.28 6.27 -4.50
N GLN A 32 7.21 6.44 -3.57
CA GLN A 32 7.00 7.32 -2.40
C GLN A 32 6.78 8.77 -2.79
N GLU A 33 7.53 9.28 -3.77
CA GLU A 33 7.36 10.64 -4.27
C GLU A 33 6.03 10.78 -5.02
N ASP A 34 5.71 9.84 -5.91
CA ASP A 34 4.46 9.83 -6.67
C ASP A 34 3.22 9.73 -5.76
N ASN A 35 3.34 9.08 -4.59
CA ASN A 35 2.25 8.88 -3.63
C ASN A 35 2.35 9.82 -2.42
N ARG A 36 3.26 10.80 -2.43
CA ARG A 36 3.56 11.66 -1.28
C ARG A 36 2.32 12.39 -0.76
N GLU A 37 1.53 12.99 -1.65
CA GLU A 37 0.31 13.71 -1.29
C GLU A 37 -0.75 12.78 -0.66
N ALA A 38 -0.96 11.60 -1.26
CA ALA A 38 -1.89 10.60 -0.76
C ALA A 38 -1.49 10.10 0.64
N LEU A 39 -0.19 9.86 0.86
CA LEU A 39 0.34 9.48 2.16
C LEU A 39 0.17 10.60 3.19
N LEU A 40 0.42 11.86 2.83
CA LEU A 40 0.22 13.00 3.74
C LEU A 40 -1.25 13.14 4.14
N SER A 41 -2.18 13.05 3.19
CA SER A 41 -3.62 13.11 3.45
C SER A 41 -4.08 11.98 4.38
N SER A 42 -3.65 10.74 4.09
CA SER A 42 -3.96 9.57 4.91
C SER A 42 -3.39 9.69 6.33
N ASN A 43 -2.13 10.13 6.46
CA ASN A 43 -1.49 10.35 7.75
C ASN A 43 -2.17 11.46 8.56
N ALA A 44 -2.63 12.55 7.91
CA ALA A 44 -3.37 13.61 8.56
C ALA A 44 -4.72 13.11 9.13
N TYR A 45 -5.40 12.22 8.40
CA TYR A 45 -6.61 11.57 8.90
C TYR A 45 -6.33 10.72 10.13
N VAL A 46 -5.29 9.87 10.08
CA VAL A 46 -4.88 9.04 11.22
C VAL A 46 -4.45 9.90 12.41
N ALA A 47 -3.76 11.02 12.19
CA ALA A 47 -3.37 11.94 13.25
C ALA A 47 -4.59 12.60 13.92
N ARG A 48 -5.63 12.91 13.15
CA ARG A 48 -6.85 13.55 13.66
C ARG A 48 -7.80 12.58 14.37
N TYR A 49 -7.91 11.34 13.89
CA TYR A 49 -8.95 10.40 14.33
C TYR A 49 -8.41 9.12 14.97
N GLY A 50 -7.09 8.93 14.96
CA GLY A 50 -6.44 7.69 15.38
C GLY A 50 -6.57 6.58 14.33
N LEU A 51 -5.99 5.41 14.63
CA LEU A 51 -6.10 4.20 13.80
C LEU A 51 -7.45 3.51 14.07
N PRO A 52 -8.40 3.51 13.11
CA PRO A 52 -9.77 3.04 13.37
C PRO A 52 -9.86 1.56 13.79
N LEU A 53 -8.94 0.75 13.27
CA LEU A 53 -8.91 -0.69 13.49
C LEU A 53 -7.95 -1.12 14.60
N ALA A 54 -7.25 -0.18 15.24
CA ALA A 54 -6.32 -0.52 16.33
C ALA A 54 -7.01 -1.28 17.47
N ARG A 55 -8.30 -1.01 17.71
CA ARG A 55 -9.14 -1.66 18.73
C ARG A 55 -9.36 -3.16 18.52
N PHE A 56 -9.11 -3.69 17.32
CA PHE A 56 -9.30 -5.10 16.99
C PHE A 56 -7.98 -5.88 16.90
N ARG A 57 -6.85 -5.25 17.21
CA ARG A 57 -5.55 -5.91 17.18
C ARG A 57 -5.48 -6.94 18.31
N GLN A 58 -5.44 -8.22 17.97
CA GLN A 58 -5.08 -9.29 18.90
C GLN A 58 -3.54 -9.28 19.08
N PHE A 59 -3.09 -9.25 20.33
CA PHE A 59 -1.68 -9.29 20.71
C PHE A 59 -1.21 -10.73 20.92
#